data_AF-A0A1G8IWU4-F1
#
_entry.id   AF-A0A1G8IWU4-F1
#
_cell.length_a   1.000
_cell.length_b   1.000
_cell.length_c   1.000
_cell.angle_alpha   90.00
_cell.angle_beta   90.00
_cell.angle_gamma   90.00
#
_symmetry.space_group_name_H-M   'P 1'
#
loop_
_entity.id
_entity.type
_entity.pdbx_description
1 polymer ?
#
loop_
_entity_poly.entity_id
_entity_poly.type
_entity_poly.pdbx_seq_one_letter_code
_entity_poly.pdbx_strand_id
1 'polypeptide(L)' 'MFKDMFERDSSLSFEVFPPKKDDEFENCYKVLDSLAEINPDFISVTYGAGGSRSKKNR' A
#
# COMPACT_ATOMS: atom_id res chain seq x y z
N MET A 1 -10.18 -11.50 -9.25
CA MET A 1 -10.73 -10.18 -8.88
C MET A 1 -10.71 -10.06 -7.36
N PHE A 2 -10.66 -8.87 -6.74
CA PHE A 2 -10.65 -8.72 -5.26
C PHE A 2 -11.78 -9.50 -4.56
N LYS A 3 -12.90 -9.69 -5.26
CA LYS A 3 -14.07 -10.43 -4.75
C LYS A 3 -13.76 -11.91 -4.47
N ASP A 4 -12.88 -12.51 -5.27
CA ASP A 4 -12.53 -13.94 -5.19
C ASP A 4 -11.57 -14.22 -4.01
N MET A 5 -10.89 -13.19 -3.50
CA MET A 5 -10.00 -13.30 -2.34
C MET A 5 -10.72 -13.54 -1.02
N PHE A 6 -12.03 -13.35 -0.96
CA PHE A 6 -12.84 -13.62 0.23
C PHE A 6 -13.43 -15.03 0.25
N GLU A 7 -13.19 -15.84 -0.79
CA GLU A 7 -13.64 -17.24 -0.85
C GLU A 7 -12.79 -18.19 0.01
N ARG A 8 -11.65 -17.71 0.49
CA ARG A 8 -10.76 -18.41 1.42
C ARG A 8 -11.06 -18.04 2.87
N ASP A 9 -10.73 -18.94 3.78
CA ASP A 9 -11.10 -18.89 5.20
C ASP A 9 -10.52 -17.67 5.97
N SER A 10 -9.44 -17.07 5.46
CA SER A 10 -8.84 -15.86 6.02
C SER A 10 -8.15 -15.02 4.96
N SER A 11 -8.20 -13.70 5.12
CA SER A 11 -7.51 -12.71 4.29
C SER A 11 -6.57 -11.85 5.13
N LEU A 12 -5.37 -11.59 4.63
CA LEU A 12 -4.38 -10.69 5.21
C LEU A 12 -4.14 -9.50 4.27
N SER A 13 -4.22 -8.28 4.79
CA SER A 13 -3.91 -7.08 4.03
C SER A 13 -3.26 -6.01 4.88
N PHE A 14 -2.59 -5.06 4.22
CA PHE A 14 -1.97 -3.91 4.85
C PHE A 14 -2.48 -2.60 4.25
N GLU A 15 -2.42 -1.53 5.04
CA GLU A 15 -2.63 -0.17 4.57
C GLU A 15 -1.38 0.66 4.86
N VAL A 16 -0.92 1.41 3.85
CA VAL A 16 0.24 2.29 3.96
C VAL A 16 -0.13 3.73 3.59
N PHE A 17 0.62 4.67 4.15
CA PHE A 17 0.49 6.09 3.85
C PHE A 17 1.63 6.52 2.93
N PRO A 18 1.37 7.29 1.86
CA PRO A 18 2.42 7.75 0.96
C PRO A 18 3.44 8.62 1.72
N PRO A 19 4.76 8.40 1.51
CA PRO A 19 5.83 9.12 2.20
C PRO A 19 5.72 10.63 2.08
N LYS A 20 6.16 11.37 3.09
CA LYS A 20 5.94 12.83 3.09
C LYS A 20 6.78 13.54 2.04
N LYS A 21 7.96 13.02 1.78
CA LYS A 21 8.94 13.59 0.85
C LYS A 21 9.35 12.55 -0.20
N ASP A 22 9.83 13.03 -1.34
CA ASP A 22 10.18 12.18 -2.48
C ASP A 22 11.44 11.33 -2.21
N ASP A 23 12.35 11.83 -1.39
CA ASP A 23 13.57 11.13 -0.95
C ASP A 23 13.30 9.96 0.02
N GLU A 24 12.08 9.83 0.54
CA GLU A 24 11.68 8.77 1.47
C GLU A 24 11.07 7.53 0.76
N PHE A 25 10.87 7.59 -0.56
CA PHE A 25 10.26 6.48 -1.31
C PHE A 25 11.12 5.22 -1.34
N GLU A 26 12.44 5.36 -1.43
CA GLU A 26 13.37 4.21 -1.37
C GLU A 26 13.18 3.38 -0.09
N ASN A 27 12.99 4.05 1.06
CA ASN A 27 12.72 3.35 2.31
C ASN A 27 11.31 2.75 2.33
N CYS A 28 10.33 3.43 1.75
CA CYS A 28 8.97 2.90 1.61
C CYS A 28 8.97 1.60 0.80
N TYR A 29 9.70 1.53 -0.31
CA TYR A 29 9.79 0.33 -1.14
C TYR A 29 10.42 -0.84 -0.38
N LYS A 30 11.48 -0.61 0.39
CA LYS A 30 12.09 -1.66 1.24
C LYS A 30 11.11 -2.23 2.27
N VAL A 31 10.29 -1.37 2.88
CA VAL A 31 9.23 -1.82 3.80
C VAL A 31 8.17 -2.61 3.06
N LEU A 32 7.74 -2.15 1.88
CA LEU A 32 6.77 -2.88 1.05
C LEU A 32 7.30 -4.25 0.63
N ASP A 33 8.58 -4.35 0.26
CA ASP A 33 9.23 -5.62 -0.06
C ASP A 33 9.20 -6.58 1.14
N SER A 34 9.50 -6.07 2.33
CA SER A 34 9.45 -6.86 3.57
C SER A 34 8.02 -7.32 3.91
N LEU A 35 7.02 -6.46 3.67
CA LEU A 35 5.62 -6.81 3.84
C LEU A 35 5.13 -7.82 2.79
N ALA A 36 5.73 -7.84 1.60
CA ALA A 36 5.37 -8.81 0.56
C ALA A 36 5.83 -10.23 0.90
N GLU A 37 6.88 -10.41 1.71
CA GLU A 37 7.40 -11.72 2.12
C GLU A 37 6.37 -12.58 2.88
N ILE A 38 5.42 -11.95 3.56
CA ILE A 38 4.33 -12.63 4.28
C ILE A 38 3.09 -12.87 3.41
N ASN A 39 3.19 -12.67 2.09
CA ASN A 39 2.15 -12.91 1.10
C ASN A 39 0.79 -12.28 1.46
N PRO A 40 0.73 -10.96 1.71
CA PRO A 40 -0.54 -10.29 1.87
C PRO A 40 -1.30 -10.33 0.54
N ASP A 41 -2.60 -10.25 0.67
CA ASP A 41 -3.50 -10.37 -0.46
C ASP A 41 -3.56 -9.10 -1.28
N PHE A 42 -3.43 -7.98 -0.57
CA PHE A 42 -3.28 -6.66 -1.14
C PHE A 42 -2.68 -5.71 -0.12
N ILE A 43 -2.10 -4.63 -0.65
CA ILE A 43 -1.68 -3.47 0.13
C ILE A 43 -2.42 -2.26 -0.42
N SER A 44 -3.19 -1.57 0.41
CA SER A 44 -3.84 -0.32 0.05
C SER A 44 -2.94 0.87 0.34
N VAL A 45 -3.08 1.94 -0.44
CA VAL A 45 -2.40 3.22 -0.21
C VAL A 45 -3.46 4.26 0.12
N THR A 46 -3.37 4.89 1.28
CA THR A 46 -4.35 5.87 1.71
C THR A 46 -4.32 7.11 0.81
N TYR A 47 -5.48 7.48 0.28
CA TYR A 47 -5.66 8.73 -0.44
C TYR A 47 -5.94 9.86 0.55
N GLY A 48 -4.98 10.78 0.71
CA GLY A 48 -5.11 11.90 1.65
C GLY A 48 -6.34 12.77 1.38
N ALA A 49 -6.97 13.27 2.44
CA ALA A 49 -8.16 14.12 2.36
C ALA A 49 -7.96 15.29 1.38
N GLY A 50 -8.95 15.51 0.51
CA GLY A 50 -8.92 16.54 -0.53
C GLY A 50 -7.89 16.30 -1.66
N GLY A 51 -7.26 15.12 -1.73
CA GLY A 51 -6.26 14.81 -2.75
C GLY A 51 -4.96 15.60 -2.58
N SER A 52 -4.64 16.02 -1.35
CA SER A 52 -3.49 16.84 -0.98
C SER A 52 -2.14 16.33 -1.50
N ARG A 53 -2.05 15.06 -1.91
CA ARG A 53 -0.82 14.40 -2.40
C ARG A 53 -0.96 13.73 -3.77
N SER A 54 -2.14 13.80 -4.39
CA SER A 54 -2.44 13.15 -5.68
C SER A 54 -1.66 13.74 -6.88
N LYS A 55 -1.22 14.99 -6.76
CA LYS A 55 -0.69 15.78 -7.89
C LYS A 55 0.83 15.92 -7.95
N LYS A 56 1.57 15.38 -6.97
CA LYS A 56 3.03 15.62 -6.87
C LYS A 56 3.89 14.71 -7.75
N ASN A 57 3.35 13.60 -8.24
CA ASN A 57 4.14 12.56 -8.91
C ASN A 57 3.72 12.38 -10.38
N ARG A 58 3.66 13.46 -11.15
CA ARG A 58 3.51 13.40 -12.62
C ARG A 58 4.83 13.71 -13.30
#